data_AF-A0A938J1T9-F1
#
_entry.id   AF-A0A938J1T9-F1
#
_cell.length_a   1.000
_cell.length_b   1.000
_cell.length_c   1.000
_cell.angle_alpha   90.00
_cell.angle_beta   90.00
_cell.angle_gamma   90.00
#
_symmetry.space_group_name_H-M   'P 1'
#
loop_
_entity.id
_entity.type
_entity.pdbx_description
1 polymer ?
#
loop_
_entity_poly.entity_id
_entity_poly.type
_entity_poly.pdbx_seq_one_letter_code
_entity_poly.pdbx_strand_id
1 'polypeptide(L)'
;MSRQLSRPEACEAVLSWPYLHDLAHALEAQRVGRPRQHPLALHLAWGALARVHGSGNRLDVETTNRATWRRYIDIYNRAARAHPHGRPVDRWCERLTSHTYRHTRDLLCVDENLATLRDWFTVCSVEQARALGLITPSAGGSLNRPSPLRVVYGDGTVVRPMYKNREANGRRIDRDAEEHTRHDGTIIGNNIVFAAARGPEHNRRIILAVTRVGVPGGEAATALEVISNVITVADGGVQAVVYDGAFRGNHHHALMDRHGVIVVNKVHPATRDGNERTYRTVPLGTWTHRVGRRDCAHQLVAHQGDICQAVLTDDGTLTHSPPLQRTQVRRHPRADGTWRFNLGVSVPCRRGEFTAWVNPHPRPDDHNAGRTDQIRCIPVAAGSQRPGSPTIRVPPPTLPVSVRSSR
;
A
#
# COMPACT_ATOMS: atom_id res chain seq x y z
N MET A 1 22.33 7.57 -6.80
CA MET A 1 21.98 6.99 -8.11
C MET A 1 21.62 5.52 -7.90
N SER A 2 20.42 5.08 -8.27
CA SER A 2 20.03 3.67 -8.15
C SER A 2 20.62 2.88 -9.32
N ARG A 3 21.46 1.87 -9.03
CA ARG A 3 21.94 0.93 -10.05
C ARG A 3 20.78 0.00 -10.41
N GLN A 4 20.32 0.09 -11.66
CA GLN A 4 19.40 -0.90 -12.21
C GLN A 4 20.13 -2.24 -12.32
N LEU A 5 19.48 -3.33 -11.89
CA LEU A 5 20.03 -4.67 -12.07
C LEU A 5 20.23 -4.94 -13.56
N SER A 6 21.41 -5.43 -13.91
CA SER A 6 21.66 -5.99 -15.23
C SER A 6 20.78 -7.23 -15.43
N ARG A 7 20.53 -7.60 -16.69
CA ARG A 7 19.73 -8.78 -17.01
C ARG A 7 20.27 -10.07 -16.36
N PRO A 8 21.59 -10.35 -16.36
CA PRO A 8 22.14 -11.52 -15.67
C PRO A 8 21.86 -11.51 -14.16
N GLU A 9 22.03 -10.36 -13.49
CA GLU A 9 21.74 -10.22 -12.05
C GLU A 9 20.25 -10.46 -11.75
N ALA A 10 19.34 -9.95 -12.59
CA ALA A 10 17.91 -10.21 -12.45
C ALA A 10 17.56 -11.69 -12.64
N CYS A 11 18.19 -12.38 -13.60
CA CYS A 11 17.98 -13.81 -13.80
C CYS A 11 18.49 -14.63 -12.61
N GLU A 12 19.66 -14.28 -12.09
CA GLU A 12 20.24 -14.91 -10.90
C GLU A 12 19.36 -14.69 -9.67
N ALA A 13 18.83 -13.47 -9.47
CA ALA A 13 17.93 -13.18 -8.36
C ALA A 13 16.64 -14.01 -8.43
N VAL A 14 16.06 -14.22 -9.62
CA VAL A 14 14.87 -15.08 -9.79
C VAL A 14 15.18 -16.54 -9.48
N LEU A 15 16.27 -17.06 -10.05
CA LEU A 15 16.62 -18.49 -9.95
C LEU A 15 17.20 -18.87 -8.59
N SER A 16 17.75 -17.91 -7.85
CA SER A 16 18.29 -18.10 -6.50
C SER A 16 17.32 -17.71 -5.38
N TRP A 17 16.11 -17.25 -5.71
CA TRP A 17 15.13 -16.86 -4.71
C TRP A 17 14.65 -18.09 -3.91
N PRO A 18 14.93 -18.19 -2.60
CA PRO A 18 14.69 -19.42 -1.84
C PRO A 18 13.21 -19.82 -1.82
N TYR A 19 12.32 -18.85 -1.65
CA TYR A 19 10.88 -19.05 -1.57
C TYR A 19 10.22 -19.55 -2.86
N LEU A 20 10.94 -19.58 -3.97
CA LEU A 20 10.47 -20.22 -5.20
C LEU A 20 10.11 -21.70 -4.96
N HIS A 21 10.86 -22.37 -4.08
CA HIS A 21 10.64 -23.77 -3.75
C HIS A 21 9.45 -23.98 -2.81
N ASP A 22 9.20 -23.04 -1.88
CA ASP A 22 8.01 -23.05 -1.02
C ASP A 22 6.72 -22.89 -1.84
N LEU A 23 6.69 -21.92 -2.75
CA LEU A 23 5.54 -21.70 -3.64
C LEU A 23 5.24 -22.94 -4.49
N ALA A 24 6.28 -23.58 -5.02
CA ALA A 24 6.13 -24.81 -5.79
C ALA A 24 5.63 -25.97 -4.93
N HIS A 25 6.16 -26.11 -3.71
CA HIS A 25 5.76 -27.17 -2.80
C HIS A 25 4.28 -27.05 -2.40
N ALA A 26 3.82 -25.84 -2.07
CA ALA A 26 2.43 -25.57 -1.72
C ALA A 26 1.44 -26.01 -2.82
N LEU A 27 1.79 -25.76 -4.08
CA LEU A 27 0.98 -26.17 -5.22
C LEU A 27 1.08 -27.67 -5.54
N GLU A 28 2.25 -28.27 -5.39
CA GLU A 28 2.43 -29.70 -5.67
C GLU A 28 1.81 -30.60 -4.61
N ALA A 29 1.71 -30.15 -3.36
CA ALA A 29 1.07 -30.89 -2.27
C ALA A 29 -0.42 -31.20 -2.56
N GLN A 30 -1.05 -30.39 -3.41
CA GLN A 30 -2.46 -30.55 -3.80
C GLN A 30 -2.64 -31.49 -5.00
N ARG A 31 -1.55 -31.94 -5.65
CA ARG A 31 -1.62 -32.66 -6.92
C ARG A 31 -1.52 -34.17 -6.75
N VAL A 32 -2.43 -34.89 -7.41
CA VAL A 32 -2.36 -36.34 -7.60
C VAL A 32 -1.90 -36.65 -9.05
N GLY A 33 -0.95 -37.57 -9.24
CA GLY A 33 -0.55 -38.07 -10.55
C GLY A 33 0.96 -38.10 -10.83
N ARG A 34 1.33 -38.38 -12.09
CA ARG A 34 2.73 -38.57 -12.50
C ARG A 34 3.57 -37.29 -12.27
N PRO A 35 4.79 -37.43 -11.71
CA PRO A 35 5.73 -36.32 -11.60
C PRO A 35 6.02 -35.66 -12.95
N ARG A 36 6.15 -34.34 -12.95
CA ARG A 36 6.56 -33.58 -14.15
C ARG A 36 8.05 -33.83 -14.43
N GLN A 37 8.44 -33.72 -15.70
CA GLN A 37 9.85 -33.75 -16.10
C GLN A 37 10.65 -32.62 -15.45
N HIS A 38 10.05 -31.43 -15.30
CA HIS A 38 10.64 -30.29 -14.60
C HIS A 38 9.87 -30.02 -13.31
N PRO A 39 10.55 -29.75 -12.18
CA PRO A 39 9.91 -29.32 -10.95
C PRO A 39 9.11 -28.03 -11.16
N LEU A 40 7.99 -27.89 -10.43
CA LEU A 40 7.13 -26.71 -10.59
C LEU A 40 7.85 -25.39 -10.28
N ALA A 41 8.81 -25.40 -9.35
CA ALA A 41 9.67 -24.26 -9.05
C ALA A 41 10.37 -23.72 -10.31
N LEU A 42 10.86 -24.61 -11.18
CA LEU A 42 11.52 -24.20 -12.41
C LEU A 42 10.53 -23.60 -13.42
N HIS A 43 9.28 -24.06 -13.44
CA HIS A 43 8.21 -23.45 -14.23
C HIS A 43 7.83 -22.04 -13.72
N LEU A 44 7.73 -21.87 -12.40
CA LEU A 44 7.48 -20.55 -11.79
C LEU A 44 8.62 -19.57 -12.11
N ALA A 45 9.88 -20.01 -11.99
CA ALA A 45 11.04 -19.21 -12.37
C ALA A 45 11.01 -18.85 -13.85
N TRP A 46 10.66 -19.78 -14.74
CA TRP A 46 10.54 -19.51 -16.17
C TRP A 46 9.54 -18.37 -16.43
N GLY A 47 8.39 -18.35 -15.75
CA GLY A 47 7.39 -17.29 -15.86
C GLY A 47 7.93 -15.91 -15.48
N ALA A 48 8.70 -15.83 -14.40
CA ALA A 48 9.37 -14.60 -13.96
C ALA A 48 10.50 -14.19 -14.93
N LEU A 49 11.34 -15.13 -15.39
CA LEU A 49 12.39 -14.88 -16.38
C LEU A 49 11.82 -14.37 -17.71
N ALA A 50 10.65 -14.86 -18.14
CA ALA A 50 10.00 -14.38 -19.35
C ALA A 50 9.70 -12.87 -19.27
N ARG A 51 9.41 -12.33 -18.07
CA ARG A 51 9.26 -10.88 -17.84
C ARG A 51 10.60 -10.15 -17.87
N VAL A 52 11.66 -10.72 -17.30
CA VAL A 52 13.04 -10.17 -17.37
C VAL A 52 13.53 -10.05 -18.82
N HIS A 53 13.16 -11.01 -19.68
CA HIS A 53 13.47 -11.01 -21.12
C HIS A 53 12.43 -10.24 -21.97
N GLY A 54 11.36 -9.74 -21.36
CA GLY A 54 10.26 -9.03 -22.00
C GLY A 54 9.26 -9.92 -22.76
N SER A 55 9.56 -11.20 -23.01
CA SER A 55 8.60 -12.19 -23.48
C SER A 55 9.12 -13.62 -23.30
N GLY A 56 8.20 -14.59 -23.31
CA GLY A 56 8.55 -16.01 -23.34
C GLY A 56 9.29 -16.44 -24.61
N ASN A 57 8.98 -15.84 -25.78
CA ASN A 57 9.66 -16.17 -27.04
C ASN A 57 11.13 -15.73 -27.03
N ARG A 58 11.43 -14.56 -26.44
CA ARG A 58 12.81 -14.11 -26.28
C ARG A 58 13.59 -15.01 -25.33
N LEU A 59 12.97 -15.45 -24.23
CA LEU A 59 13.57 -16.42 -23.32
C LEU A 59 13.82 -17.77 -24.01
N ASP A 60 12.91 -18.24 -24.87
CA ASP A 60 13.11 -19.47 -25.66
C ASP A 60 14.33 -19.37 -26.60
N VAL A 61 14.47 -18.24 -27.30
CA VAL A 61 15.63 -17.98 -28.19
C VAL A 61 16.91 -17.95 -27.36
N GLU A 62 16.92 -17.23 -26.25
CA GLU A 62 18.09 -17.12 -25.37
C GLU A 62 18.52 -18.48 -24.80
N THR A 63 17.56 -19.28 -24.34
CA THR A 63 17.82 -20.62 -23.76
C THR A 63 18.11 -21.70 -24.80
N THR A 64 18.03 -21.38 -26.10
CA THR A 64 18.56 -22.25 -27.16
C THR A 64 20.09 -22.32 -27.09
N ASN A 65 20.75 -21.26 -26.58
CA ASN A 65 22.15 -21.33 -26.23
C ASN A 65 22.35 -22.26 -25.02
N ARG A 66 22.97 -23.42 -25.26
CA ARG A 66 23.24 -24.44 -24.23
C ARG A 66 24.04 -23.90 -23.05
N ALA A 67 24.95 -22.95 -23.25
CA ALA A 67 25.72 -22.36 -22.16
C ALA A 67 24.82 -21.51 -21.24
N THR A 68 23.91 -20.71 -21.81
CA THR A 68 22.94 -19.92 -21.02
C THR A 68 22.00 -20.82 -20.23
N TRP A 69 21.45 -21.87 -20.85
CA TRP A 69 20.59 -22.82 -20.13
C TRP A 69 21.33 -23.54 -19.00
N ARG A 70 22.54 -24.04 -19.25
CA ARG A 70 23.37 -24.66 -18.21
C ARG A 70 23.62 -23.71 -17.04
N ARG A 71 23.91 -22.44 -17.32
CA ARG A 71 24.08 -21.43 -16.26
C ARG A 71 22.80 -21.28 -15.42
N TYR A 72 21.64 -21.24 -16.05
CA TYR A 72 20.36 -21.15 -15.31
C TYR A 72 20.12 -22.38 -14.43
N ILE A 73 20.39 -23.57 -14.95
CA ILE A 73 20.30 -24.82 -14.19
C ILE A 73 21.31 -24.87 -13.04
N ASP A 74 22.55 -24.42 -13.25
CA ASP A 74 23.58 -24.40 -12.20
C ASP A 74 23.19 -23.44 -11.05
N ILE A 75 22.57 -22.29 -11.36
CA ILE A 75 22.04 -21.36 -10.33
C ILE A 75 20.85 -21.98 -9.60
N TYR A 76 19.85 -22.48 -10.35
CA TYR A 76 18.66 -23.13 -9.79
C TYR A 76 19.03 -24.29 -8.87
N ASN A 77 19.91 -25.19 -9.33
CA ASN A 77 20.33 -26.36 -8.55
C ASN A 77 21.09 -25.99 -7.29
N ARG A 78 21.83 -24.87 -7.28
CA ARG A 78 22.49 -24.38 -6.07
C ARG A 78 21.46 -23.96 -5.02
N ALA A 79 20.45 -23.20 -5.43
CA ALA A 79 19.35 -22.79 -4.55
C ALA A 79 18.52 -24.00 -4.08
N ALA A 80 18.19 -24.92 -4.99
CA ALA A 80 17.43 -26.12 -4.68
C ALA A 80 18.15 -27.01 -3.65
N ARG A 81 19.46 -27.20 -3.75
CA ARG A 81 20.21 -28.00 -2.76
C ARG A 81 20.29 -27.35 -1.38
N ALA A 82 20.17 -26.02 -1.31
CA ALA A 82 20.20 -25.27 -0.06
C ALA A 82 18.82 -25.17 0.60
N HIS A 83 17.75 -25.68 -0.03
CA HIS A 83 16.37 -25.47 0.40
C HIS A 83 15.69 -26.79 0.79
N PRO A 84 14.95 -26.88 1.92
CA PRO A 84 14.28 -28.11 2.35
C PRO A 84 13.33 -28.72 1.32
N HIS A 85 12.60 -27.87 0.59
CA HIS A 85 11.69 -28.28 -0.48
C HIS A 85 12.31 -28.24 -1.89
N GLY A 86 13.62 -28.00 -1.98
CA GLY A 86 14.30 -27.87 -3.25
C GLY A 86 14.46 -29.21 -3.96
N ARG A 87 14.17 -29.23 -5.26
CA ARG A 87 14.30 -30.41 -6.13
C ARG A 87 15.29 -30.12 -7.25
N PRO A 88 16.56 -30.54 -7.12
CA PRO A 88 17.52 -30.33 -8.19
C PRO A 88 17.12 -31.13 -9.44
N VAL A 89 17.49 -30.61 -10.60
CA VAL A 89 17.33 -31.30 -11.89
C VAL A 89 18.68 -31.76 -12.43
N ASP A 90 18.66 -32.74 -13.33
CA ASP A 90 19.86 -33.15 -14.05
C ASP A 90 20.49 -31.95 -14.79
N ARG A 91 21.83 -31.90 -14.82
CA ARG A 91 22.56 -30.81 -15.48
C ARG A 91 22.31 -30.76 -17.00
N TRP A 92 21.93 -31.90 -17.57
CA TRP A 92 21.59 -32.11 -18.97
C TRP A 92 20.07 -32.14 -19.21
N CYS A 93 19.28 -31.76 -18.20
CA CYS A 93 17.84 -31.63 -18.31
C CYS A 93 17.50 -30.76 -19.53
N GLU A 94 16.54 -31.24 -20.33
CA GLU A 94 16.07 -30.53 -21.51
C GLU A 94 15.58 -29.13 -21.14
N ARG A 95 15.64 -28.19 -22.09
CA ARG A 95 15.22 -26.82 -21.81
C ARG A 95 13.70 -26.75 -21.64
N LEU A 96 13.26 -25.97 -20.65
CA LEU A 96 11.87 -25.52 -20.63
C LEU A 96 11.61 -24.60 -21.81
N THR A 97 10.53 -24.89 -22.53
CA THR A 97 10.06 -24.07 -23.66
C THR A 97 8.82 -23.28 -23.28
N SER A 98 8.54 -22.21 -24.01
CA SER A 98 7.29 -21.46 -23.88
C SER A 98 6.05 -22.32 -24.10
N HIS A 99 6.15 -23.43 -24.84
CA HIS A 99 5.04 -24.37 -24.98
C HIS A 99 4.80 -25.15 -23.69
N THR A 100 5.85 -25.77 -23.13
CA THR A 100 5.76 -26.53 -21.87
C THR A 100 5.36 -25.65 -20.68
N TYR A 101 5.87 -24.42 -20.62
CA TYR A 101 5.47 -23.44 -19.62
C TYR A 101 3.99 -23.09 -19.75
N ARG A 102 3.49 -22.80 -20.96
CA ARG A 102 2.08 -22.44 -21.16
C ARG A 102 1.14 -23.54 -20.70
N HIS A 103 1.40 -24.77 -21.12
CA HIS A 103 0.59 -25.91 -20.68
C HIS A 103 0.54 -26.00 -19.15
N THR A 104 1.69 -25.82 -18.48
CA THR A 104 1.73 -25.86 -17.00
C THR A 104 1.03 -24.65 -16.38
N ARG A 105 1.26 -23.44 -16.91
CA ARG A 105 0.60 -22.21 -16.47
C ARG A 105 -0.91 -22.33 -16.55
N ASP A 106 -1.45 -22.85 -17.64
CA ASP A 106 -2.90 -22.96 -17.84
C ASP A 106 -3.52 -23.93 -16.81
N LEU A 107 -2.77 -24.94 -16.36
CA LEU A 107 -3.16 -25.81 -15.24
C LEU A 107 -3.03 -25.12 -13.87
N LEU A 108 -2.15 -24.13 -13.74
CA LEU A 108 -1.93 -23.37 -12.50
C LEU A 108 -2.86 -22.17 -12.36
N CYS A 109 -3.38 -21.62 -13.46
CA CYS A 109 -4.25 -20.45 -13.48
C CYS A 109 -5.72 -20.83 -13.24
N VAL A 110 -5.96 -21.61 -12.19
CA VAL A 110 -7.30 -21.85 -11.60
C VAL A 110 -7.35 -21.17 -10.24
N ASP A 111 -8.55 -20.75 -9.81
CA ASP A 111 -8.72 -19.85 -8.67
C ASP A 111 -8.13 -20.41 -7.37
N GLU A 112 -8.23 -21.72 -7.11
CA GLU A 112 -7.67 -22.36 -5.91
C GLU A 112 -6.14 -22.31 -5.88
N ASN A 113 -5.51 -22.52 -7.03
CA ASN A 113 -4.05 -22.46 -7.17
C ASN A 113 -3.55 -21.02 -7.06
N LEU A 114 -4.29 -20.06 -7.63
CA LEU A 114 -3.95 -18.64 -7.53
C LEU A 114 -4.12 -18.13 -6.10
N ALA A 115 -5.16 -18.55 -5.38
CA ALA A 115 -5.33 -18.26 -3.96
C ALA A 115 -4.18 -18.85 -3.13
N THR A 116 -3.83 -20.12 -3.35
CA THR A 116 -2.69 -20.78 -2.69
C THR A 116 -1.39 -20.02 -2.94
N LEU A 117 -1.11 -19.64 -4.19
CA LEU A 117 0.07 -18.86 -4.55
C LEU A 117 0.08 -17.49 -3.86
N ARG A 118 -1.04 -16.79 -3.82
CA ARG A 118 -1.17 -15.47 -3.19
C ARG A 118 -0.86 -15.55 -1.69
N ASP A 119 -1.42 -16.54 -1.01
CA ASP A 119 -1.27 -16.68 0.44
C ASP A 119 0.17 -17.04 0.79
N TRP A 120 0.77 -18.02 0.11
CA TRP A 120 2.17 -18.37 0.33
C TRP A 120 3.15 -17.28 -0.12
N PHE A 121 2.88 -16.58 -1.22
CA PHE A 121 3.68 -15.43 -1.63
C PHE A 121 3.68 -14.36 -0.54
N THR A 122 2.53 -14.15 0.12
CA THR A 122 2.40 -13.19 1.22
C THR A 122 3.26 -13.58 2.41
N VAL A 123 3.20 -14.85 2.83
CA VAL A 123 4.04 -15.40 3.92
C VAL A 123 5.53 -15.20 3.59
N CYS A 124 5.97 -15.70 2.45
CA CYS A 124 7.36 -15.65 2.02
C CYS A 124 7.88 -14.20 1.91
N SER A 125 7.07 -13.30 1.36
CA SER A 125 7.46 -11.90 1.17
C SER A 125 7.52 -11.11 2.47
N VAL A 126 6.65 -11.43 3.44
CA VAL A 126 6.73 -10.85 4.79
C VAL A 126 8.00 -11.34 5.51
N GLU A 127 8.34 -12.61 5.39
CA GLU A 127 9.61 -13.14 5.95
C GLU A 127 10.82 -12.47 5.31
N GLN A 128 10.83 -12.31 3.98
CA GLN A 128 11.88 -11.56 3.28
C GLN A 128 11.95 -10.09 3.74
N ALA A 129 10.80 -9.44 3.95
CA ALA A 129 10.74 -8.08 4.45
C ALA A 129 11.33 -7.98 5.87
N ARG A 130 11.00 -8.94 6.76
CA ARG A 130 11.56 -9.03 8.12
C ARG A 130 13.07 -9.23 8.12
N ALA A 131 13.59 -10.08 7.24
CA ALA A 131 15.03 -10.28 7.07
C ALA A 131 15.75 -8.98 6.65
N LEU A 132 15.05 -8.08 5.94
CA LEU A 132 15.53 -6.75 5.61
C LEU A 132 15.21 -5.70 6.69
N GLY A 133 14.77 -6.09 7.89
CA GLY A 133 14.40 -5.18 8.98
C GLY A 133 13.15 -4.33 8.70
N LEU A 134 12.31 -4.75 7.75
CA LEU A 134 11.01 -4.15 7.46
C LEU A 134 9.90 -4.97 8.14
N ILE A 135 8.82 -4.31 8.52
CA ILE A 135 7.63 -4.91 9.11
C ILE A 135 7.98 -5.75 10.36
N THR A 136 8.92 -5.28 11.18
CA THR A 136 9.29 -5.93 12.45
C THR A 136 8.63 -5.19 13.62
N PRO A 137 8.08 -5.92 14.62
CA PRO A 137 7.47 -5.28 15.79
C PRO A 137 8.42 -4.37 16.58
N SER A 138 9.73 -4.68 16.52
CA SER A 138 10.80 -3.96 17.19
C SER A 138 11.31 -2.72 16.45
N ALA A 139 10.87 -2.46 15.22
CA ALA A 139 11.33 -1.32 14.42
C ALA A 139 10.72 0.03 14.87
N GLY A 140 10.90 0.38 16.15
CA GLY A 140 10.61 1.68 16.74
C GLY A 140 9.27 2.33 16.37
N GLY A 141 9.25 3.66 16.40
CA GLY A 141 8.08 4.47 16.08
C GLY A 141 7.08 4.62 17.23
N SER A 142 6.19 5.60 17.10
CA SER A 142 5.05 5.78 18.00
C SER A 142 3.77 5.96 17.17
N LEU A 143 2.60 5.83 17.78
CA LEU A 143 1.34 6.05 17.04
C LEU A 143 1.20 7.50 16.52
N ASN A 144 1.90 8.47 17.13
CA ASN A 144 1.96 9.85 16.64
C ASN A 144 2.91 10.00 15.44
N ARG A 145 3.94 9.15 15.37
CA ARG A 145 4.99 9.17 14.35
C ARG A 145 5.38 7.72 14.03
N PRO A 146 4.57 7.01 13.23
CA PRO A 146 4.87 5.62 12.91
C PRO A 146 6.22 5.53 12.21
N SER A 147 6.97 4.48 12.53
CA SER A 147 8.22 4.20 11.84
C SER A 147 7.92 3.80 10.40
N PRO A 148 8.55 4.39 9.37
CA PRO A 148 8.39 3.95 7.98
C PRO A 148 8.69 2.46 7.78
N LEU A 149 9.57 1.89 8.62
CA LEU A 149 9.89 0.46 8.62
C LEU A 149 8.71 -0.42 9.06
N ARG A 150 7.65 0.15 9.67
CA ARG A 150 6.43 -0.53 10.11
C ARG A 150 5.20 -0.08 9.33
N VAL A 151 5.41 0.42 8.11
CA VAL A 151 4.34 0.89 7.23
C VAL A 151 4.17 -0.04 6.04
N VAL A 152 2.93 -0.43 5.78
CA VAL A 152 2.52 -1.06 4.52
C VAL A 152 2.00 0.02 3.59
N TYR A 153 2.52 0.04 2.36
CA TYR A 153 2.09 0.92 1.29
C TYR A 153 1.30 0.09 0.28
N GLY A 154 0.06 0.44 0.01
CA GLY A 154 -0.74 -0.18 -1.04
C GLY A 154 -1.12 0.80 -2.13
N ASP A 155 -1.35 0.26 -3.32
CA ASP A 155 -1.80 1.01 -4.49
C ASP A 155 -2.50 0.08 -5.48
N GLY A 156 -3.42 0.65 -6.26
CA GLY A 156 -4.07 0.01 -7.39
C GLY A 156 -3.36 0.40 -8.68
N THR A 157 -3.11 -0.55 -9.57
CA THR A 157 -2.52 -0.24 -10.87
C THR A 157 -3.03 -1.18 -11.96
N VAL A 158 -3.16 -0.63 -13.16
CA VAL A 158 -3.48 -1.41 -14.36
C VAL A 158 -2.18 -1.87 -15.00
N VAL A 159 -1.99 -3.19 -15.05
CA VAL A 159 -0.87 -3.83 -15.74
C VAL A 159 -1.28 -4.16 -17.16
N ARG A 160 -0.51 -3.67 -18.13
CA ARG A 160 -0.73 -3.97 -19.55
C ARG A 160 -0.62 -5.48 -19.79
N PRO A 161 -1.49 -6.04 -20.64
CA PRO A 161 -1.47 -7.45 -20.94
C PRO A 161 -0.16 -7.81 -21.65
N MET A 162 0.30 -9.06 -21.46
CA MET A 162 1.49 -9.55 -22.18
C MET A 162 1.22 -9.67 -23.70
N TYR A 163 -0.05 -9.86 -24.09
CA TYR A 163 -0.49 -9.99 -25.47
C TYR A 163 -1.35 -8.80 -25.88
N LYS A 164 -1.29 -8.39 -27.16
CA LYS A 164 -2.04 -7.23 -27.66
C LYS A 164 -3.53 -7.56 -27.76
N ASN A 165 -4.38 -6.66 -27.26
CA ASN A 165 -5.83 -6.75 -27.37
C ASN A 165 -6.28 -6.13 -28.70
N ARG A 166 -6.15 -6.85 -29.82
CA ARG A 166 -6.81 -6.46 -31.06
C ARG A 166 -7.33 -7.72 -31.75
N GLU A 167 -8.64 -7.80 -31.92
CA GLU A 167 -9.31 -8.74 -32.82
C GLU A 167 -8.85 -8.45 -34.24
N ALA A 168 -7.70 -9.01 -34.61
CA ALA A 168 -7.18 -8.96 -35.96
C ALA A 168 -6.25 -10.16 -36.16
N ASN A 169 -6.72 -11.12 -36.95
CA ASN A 169 -5.92 -12.15 -37.63
C ASN A 169 -5.23 -13.18 -36.71
N GLY A 170 -6.01 -13.93 -35.91
CA GLY A 170 -5.53 -15.13 -35.21
C GLY A 170 -4.46 -14.87 -34.14
N ARG A 171 -4.31 -13.62 -33.67
CA ARG A 171 -3.39 -13.25 -32.59
C ARG A 171 -4.00 -13.52 -31.21
N ARG A 172 -3.12 -13.83 -30.25
CA ARG A 172 -3.48 -14.15 -28.87
C ARG A 172 -4.04 -12.92 -28.15
N ILE A 173 -5.16 -13.10 -27.48
CA ILE A 173 -5.84 -12.08 -26.66
C ILE A 173 -5.68 -12.40 -25.18
N ASP A 174 -5.69 -11.36 -24.35
CA ASP A 174 -5.82 -11.46 -22.89
C ASP A 174 -7.29 -11.16 -22.58
N ARG A 175 -8.08 -12.20 -22.25
CA ARG A 175 -9.54 -12.09 -22.07
C ARG A 175 -9.92 -11.29 -20.83
N ASP A 176 -8.98 -11.16 -19.92
CA ASP A 176 -9.15 -10.51 -18.63
C ASP A 176 -8.76 -9.03 -18.64
N ALA A 177 -8.18 -8.57 -19.75
CA ALA A 177 -7.77 -7.19 -19.91
C ALA A 177 -8.97 -6.30 -20.29
N GLU A 178 -9.28 -5.37 -19.41
CA GLU A 178 -10.37 -4.42 -19.56
C GLU A 178 -9.87 -3.03 -19.91
N GLU A 179 -10.77 -2.20 -20.42
CA GLU A 179 -10.51 -0.78 -20.67
C GLU A 179 -10.61 0.01 -19.36
N HIS A 180 -9.59 0.80 -19.05
CA HIS A 180 -9.56 1.67 -17.88
C HIS A 180 -9.26 3.10 -18.28
N THR A 181 -10.12 4.04 -17.87
CA THR A 181 -9.89 5.47 -18.06
C THR A 181 -9.01 6.02 -16.95
N ARG A 182 -7.90 6.65 -17.32
CA ARG A 182 -7.01 7.40 -16.43
C ARG A 182 -6.98 8.88 -16.82
N HIS A 183 -6.34 9.67 -15.98
CA HIS A 183 -6.09 11.09 -16.24
C HIS A 183 -5.21 11.35 -17.48
N ASP A 184 -4.40 10.38 -17.89
CA ASP A 184 -3.49 10.41 -19.05
C ASP A 184 -4.05 9.66 -20.27
N GLY A 185 -5.32 9.24 -20.22
CA GLY A 185 -6.02 8.57 -21.31
C GLY A 185 -6.43 7.14 -20.97
N THR A 186 -6.87 6.42 -22.00
CA THR A 186 -7.39 5.06 -21.87
C THR A 186 -6.26 4.03 -21.94
N ILE A 187 -6.24 3.10 -20.99
CA ILE A 187 -5.32 1.96 -20.97
C ILE A 187 -6.11 0.65 -20.93
N ILE A 188 -5.69 -0.32 -21.72
CA ILE A 188 -6.22 -1.68 -21.67
C ILE A 188 -5.30 -2.54 -20.81
N GLY A 189 -5.84 -3.23 -19.81
CA GLY A 189 -5.06 -4.16 -18.99
C GLY A 189 -5.81 -4.74 -17.81
N ASN A 190 -5.05 -5.40 -16.94
CA ASN A 190 -5.59 -6.04 -15.75
C ASN A 190 -5.40 -5.10 -14.57
N ASN A 191 -6.50 -4.72 -13.91
CA ASN A 191 -6.41 -3.98 -12.67
C ASN A 191 -5.93 -4.91 -11.55
N ILE A 192 -4.84 -4.52 -10.89
CA ILE A 192 -4.25 -5.25 -9.77
C ILE A 192 -4.11 -4.32 -8.57
N VAL A 193 -4.19 -4.89 -7.38
CA VAL A 193 -3.78 -4.23 -6.15
C VAL A 193 -2.54 -4.92 -5.63
N PHE A 194 -1.62 -4.13 -5.08
CA PHE A 194 -0.48 -4.66 -4.35
C PHE A 194 -0.30 -3.97 -3.00
N ALA A 195 0.38 -4.66 -2.10
CA ALA A 195 0.89 -4.13 -0.84
C ALA A 195 2.42 -4.28 -0.83
N ALA A 196 3.13 -3.31 -0.26
CA ALA A 196 4.58 -3.28 -0.23
C ALA A 196 5.12 -2.70 1.09
N ALA A 197 6.28 -3.19 1.52
CA ALA A 197 7.09 -2.57 2.57
C ALA A 197 8.21 -1.73 1.95
N ARG A 198 8.59 -0.62 2.60
CA ARG A 198 9.66 0.26 2.12
C ARG A 198 10.54 0.72 3.29
N GLY A 199 11.85 0.68 3.09
CA GLY A 199 12.85 1.31 3.94
C GLY A 199 13.28 2.68 3.42
N PRO A 200 14.17 3.36 4.15
CA PRO A 200 14.66 4.69 3.76
C PRO A 200 15.52 4.64 2.49
N GLU A 201 16.20 3.53 2.21
CA GLU A 201 17.01 3.37 1.01
C GLU A 201 16.13 3.12 -0.22
N HIS A 202 16.51 3.70 -1.36
CA HIS A 202 15.73 3.66 -2.61
C HIS A 202 15.33 2.24 -3.05
N ASN A 203 16.23 1.27 -2.88
CA ASN A 203 16.06 -0.12 -3.30
C ASN A 203 15.62 -1.06 -2.17
N ARG A 204 15.40 -0.57 -0.95
CA ARG A 204 14.92 -1.40 0.16
C ARG A 204 13.40 -1.45 0.14
N ARG A 205 12.87 -2.21 -0.82
CA ARG A 205 11.42 -2.35 -1.03
C ARG A 205 11.09 -3.80 -1.36
N ILE A 206 9.99 -4.29 -0.79
CA ILE A 206 9.48 -5.64 -1.04
C ILE A 206 8.00 -5.54 -1.34
N ILE A 207 7.57 -6.15 -2.44
CA ILE A 207 6.14 -6.39 -2.69
C ILE A 207 5.73 -7.52 -1.77
N LEU A 208 4.81 -7.25 -0.86
CA LEU A 208 4.33 -8.20 0.15
C LEU A 208 3.21 -9.06 -0.40
N ALA A 209 2.32 -8.49 -1.21
CA ALA A 209 1.19 -9.21 -1.77
C ALA A 209 0.71 -8.52 -3.05
N VAL A 210 0.10 -9.31 -3.95
CA VAL A 210 -0.50 -8.83 -5.18
C VAL A 210 -1.74 -9.66 -5.49
N THR A 211 -2.79 -9.02 -6.00
CA THR A 211 -3.98 -9.71 -6.49
C THR A 211 -4.63 -8.93 -7.62
N ARG A 212 -5.44 -9.61 -8.44
CA ARG A 212 -6.29 -8.98 -9.44
C ARG A 212 -7.57 -8.43 -8.80
N VAL A 213 -8.05 -7.30 -9.30
CA VAL A 213 -9.40 -6.80 -8.99
C VAL A 213 -10.39 -7.53 -9.90
N GLY A 214 -11.26 -8.35 -9.31
CA GLY A 214 -12.17 -9.24 -10.06
C GLY A 214 -13.39 -8.56 -10.65
N VAL A 215 -13.78 -7.38 -10.16
CA VAL A 215 -14.95 -6.64 -10.63
C VAL A 215 -14.67 -5.13 -10.73
N PRO A 216 -15.25 -4.41 -11.71
CA PRO A 216 -15.17 -2.96 -11.79
C PRO A 216 -15.60 -2.28 -10.48
N GLY A 217 -14.83 -1.29 -10.01
CA GLY A 217 -15.08 -0.62 -8.73
C GLY A 217 -14.69 -1.41 -7.47
N GLY A 218 -14.24 -2.67 -7.62
CA GLY A 218 -13.88 -3.56 -6.50
C GLY A 218 -12.50 -3.31 -5.88
N GLU A 219 -11.77 -2.28 -6.30
CA GLU A 219 -10.37 -2.05 -5.89
C GLU A 219 -10.24 -1.89 -4.38
N ALA A 220 -11.09 -1.08 -3.74
CA ALA A 220 -11.00 -0.81 -2.30
C ALA A 220 -11.28 -2.05 -1.44
N ALA A 221 -12.25 -2.88 -1.82
CA ALA A 221 -12.53 -4.14 -1.14
C ALA A 221 -11.38 -5.15 -1.32
N THR A 222 -10.87 -5.26 -2.54
CA THR A 222 -9.72 -6.11 -2.89
C THR A 222 -8.47 -5.69 -2.10
N ALA A 223 -8.19 -4.39 -2.02
CA ALA A 223 -7.09 -3.83 -1.27
C ALA A 223 -7.23 -4.06 0.24
N LEU A 224 -8.44 -3.93 0.77
CA LEU A 224 -8.72 -4.23 2.17
C LEU A 224 -8.38 -5.69 2.50
N GLU A 225 -8.80 -6.65 1.66
CA GLU A 225 -8.47 -8.08 1.83
C GLU A 225 -6.96 -8.32 1.81
N VAL A 226 -6.27 -7.81 0.77
CA VAL A 226 -4.82 -7.97 0.60
C VAL A 226 -4.05 -7.41 1.79
N ILE A 227 -4.37 -6.19 2.22
CA ILE A 227 -3.70 -5.52 3.32
C ILE A 227 -4.01 -6.23 4.65
N SER A 228 -5.24 -6.69 4.86
CA SER A 228 -5.63 -7.43 6.07
C SER A 228 -4.87 -8.75 6.20
N ASN A 229 -4.68 -9.46 5.08
CA ASN A 229 -3.86 -10.68 5.05
C ASN A 229 -2.40 -10.37 5.41
N VAL A 230 -1.80 -9.33 4.80
CA VAL A 230 -0.44 -8.88 5.11
C VAL A 230 -0.29 -8.52 6.59
N ILE A 231 -1.24 -7.78 7.18
CA ILE A 231 -1.17 -7.41 8.61
C ILE A 231 -1.22 -8.65 9.50
N THR A 232 -2.06 -9.62 9.16
CA THR A 232 -2.21 -10.87 9.90
C THR A 232 -0.90 -11.68 9.88
N VAL A 233 -0.34 -11.90 8.69
CA VAL A 233 0.94 -12.61 8.50
C VAL A 233 2.10 -11.87 9.17
N ALA A 234 2.07 -10.54 9.14
CA ALA A 234 3.08 -9.68 9.75
C ALA A 234 3.08 -9.67 11.28
N ASP A 235 2.05 -10.20 11.93
CA ASP A 235 1.97 -10.44 13.38
C ASP A 235 2.53 -9.29 14.24
N GLY A 236 1.85 -8.15 14.23
CA GLY A 236 2.26 -6.95 14.98
C GLY A 236 3.40 -6.13 14.35
N GLY A 237 3.95 -6.60 13.22
CA GLY A 237 4.97 -5.88 12.45
C GLY A 237 4.47 -4.58 11.79
N VAL A 238 3.17 -4.49 11.50
CA VAL A 238 2.54 -3.33 10.87
C VAL A 238 1.96 -2.37 11.92
N GLN A 239 2.32 -1.09 11.83
CA GLN A 239 1.79 -0.02 12.67
C GLN A 239 0.85 0.90 11.88
N ALA A 240 1.11 1.11 10.59
CA ALA A 240 0.29 1.94 9.74
C ALA A 240 0.19 1.42 8.31
N VAL A 241 -0.89 1.81 7.64
CA VAL A 241 -1.18 1.53 6.23
C VAL A 241 -1.29 2.85 5.50
N VAL A 242 -0.56 2.99 4.40
CA VAL A 242 -0.71 4.09 3.44
C VAL A 242 -1.37 3.53 2.19
N TYR A 243 -2.53 4.06 1.82
CA TYR A 243 -3.23 3.69 0.59
C TYR A 243 -3.82 4.94 -0.03
N ASP A 244 -3.70 5.11 -1.35
CA ASP A 244 -4.19 6.31 -2.04
C ASP A 244 -5.63 6.13 -2.57
N GLY A 245 -6.43 7.19 -2.49
CA GLY A 245 -7.57 7.49 -3.36
C GLY A 245 -8.83 6.61 -3.31
N ALA A 246 -8.72 5.29 -3.12
CA ALA A 246 -9.85 4.37 -3.17
C ALA A 246 -10.49 4.15 -1.79
N PHE A 247 -9.70 4.18 -0.71
CA PHE A 247 -10.24 3.98 0.63
C PHE A 247 -11.18 5.13 1.04
N ARG A 248 -12.23 4.76 1.75
CA ARG A 248 -13.26 5.63 2.35
C ARG A 248 -13.43 5.26 3.82
N GLY A 249 -14.27 6.00 4.54
CA GLY A 249 -14.51 5.85 5.98
C GLY A 249 -14.69 4.40 6.44
N ASN A 250 -15.56 3.62 5.76
CA ASN A 250 -15.79 2.21 6.10
C ASN A 250 -14.50 1.35 6.03
N HIS A 251 -13.64 1.60 5.04
CA HIS A 251 -12.38 0.88 4.87
C HIS A 251 -11.36 1.30 5.95
N HIS A 252 -11.31 2.60 6.26
CA HIS A 252 -10.46 3.11 7.34
C HIS A 252 -10.87 2.50 8.67
N HIS A 253 -12.17 2.51 8.95
CA HIS A 253 -12.75 1.91 10.15
C HIS A 253 -12.45 0.43 10.23
N ALA A 254 -12.64 -0.35 9.15
CA ALA A 254 -12.35 -1.78 9.14
C ALA A 254 -10.89 -2.08 9.51
N LEU A 255 -9.92 -1.35 8.95
CA LEU A 255 -8.50 -1.53 9.29
C LEU A 255 -8.17 -1.11 10.72
N MET A 256 -8.70 0.03 11.17
CA MET A 256 -8.46 0.52 12.52
C MET A 256 -9.10 -0.38 13.57
N ASP A 257 -10.34 -0.80 13.36
CA ASP A 257 -11.14 -1.57 14.32
C ASP A 257 -10.70 -3.04 14.37
N ARG A 258 -10.53 -3.71 13.23
CA ARG A 258 -10.17 -5.14 13.22
C ARG A 258 -8.68 -5.39 13.44
N HIS A 259 -7.82 -4.53 12.89
CA HIS A 259 -6.38 -4.78 12.87
C HIS A 259 -5.56 -3.82 13.75
N GLY A 260 -6.19 -2.78 14.31
CA GLY A 260 -5.49 -1.86 15.20
C GLY A 260 -4.39 -1.06 14.50
N VAL A 261 -4.45 -0.88 13.19
CA VAL A 261 -3.44 -0.11 12.43
C VAL A 261 -3.92 1.31 12.16
N ILE A 262 -2.98 2.25 12.06
CA ILE A 262 -3.30 3.61 11.63
C ILE A 262 -3.45 3.65 10.12
N VAL A 263 -4.52 4.25 9.62
CA VAL A 263 -4.69 4.48 8.18
C VAL A 263 -4.25 5.90 7.83
N VAL A 264 -3.36 6.01 6.85
CA VAL A 264 -2.86 7.26 6.29
C VAL A 264 -3.34 7.36 4.86
N ASN A 265 -4.35 8.18 4.65
CA ASN A 265 -4.93 8.45 3.34
C ASN A 265 -5.11 9.96 3.14
N LYS A 266 -5.28 10.38 1.89
CA LYS A 266 -5.79 11.71 1.58
C LYS A 266 -7.24 11.82 2.03
N VAL A 267 -7.60 12.97 2.56
CA VAL A 267 -8.99 13.28 2.90
C VAL A 267 -9.74 13.60 1.61
N HIS A 268 -10.93 13.04 1.47
CA HIS A 268 -11.76 13.27 0.29
C HIS A 268 -12.45 14.63 0.39
N PRO A 269 -12.33 15.48 -0.65
CA PRO A 269 -13.09 16.71 -0.68
C PRO A 269 -14.59 16.41 -0.87
N ALA A 270 -15.43 17.31 -0.38
CA ALA A 270 -16.88 17.28 -0.57
C ALA A 270 -17.24 17.42 -2.05
N THR A 271 -16.57 18.36 -2.71
CA THR A 271 -16.72 18.72 -4.11
C THR A 271 -15.36 19.01 -4.69
N ARG A 272 -15.23 18.78 -5.99
CA ARG A 272 -14.03 19.10 -6.76
C ARG A 272 -14.46 19.83 -8.02
N ASP A 273 -14.03 21.07 -8.16
CA ASP A 273 -14.22 21.86 -9.38
C ASP A 273 -12.85 22.19 -9.97
N GLY A 274 -12.48 21.47 -11.03
CA GLY A 274 -11.12 21.47 -11.57
C GLY A 274 -10.05 21.15 -10.51
N ASN A 275 -9.26 22.16 -10.16
CA ASN A 275 -8.21 22.10 -9.13
C ASN A 275 -8.67 22.56 -7.75
N GLU A 276 -9.84 23.21 -7.65
CA GLU A 276 -10.40 23.67 -6.40
C GLU A 276 -11.05 22.50 -5.65
N ARG A 277 -10.82 22.46 -4.34
CA ARG A 277 -11.27 21.38 -3.46
C ARG A 277 -11.94 21.98 -2.23
N THR A 278 -13.23 21.74 -2.11
CA THR A 278 -13.99 22.14 -0.92
C THR A 278 -14.10 20.95 0.01
N TYR A 279 -13.67 21.09 1.26
CA TYR A 279 -13.73 20.03 2.26
C TYR A 279 -14.95 20.21 3.17
N ARG A 280 -15.53 19.10 3.62
CA ARG A 280 -16.62 19.14 4.59
C ARG A 280 -16.08 19.50 5.97
N THR A 281 -16.87 20.24 6.73
CA THR A 281 -16.65 20.43 8.15
C THR A 281 -17.55 19.47 8.90
N VAL A 282 -16.97 18.52 9.64
CA VAL A 282 -17.71 17.47 10.35
C VAL A 282 -17.74 17.79 11.85
N PRO A 283 -18.91 17.98 12.47
CA PRO A 283 -19.02 18.18 13.91
C PRO A 283 -18.49 16.97 14.69
N LEU A 284 -17.61 17.22 15.66
CA LEU A 284 -17.03 16.16 16.49
C LEU A 284 -17.69 16.06 17.86
N GLY A 285 -18.31 17.14 18.33
CA GLY A 285 -18.99 17.23 19.63
C GLY A 285 -18.61 18.49 20.40
N THR A 286 -19.05 18.55 21.66
CA THR A 286 -18.72 19.62 22.61
C THR A 286 -17.97 19.02 23.79
N TRP A 287 -16.84 19.63 24.14
CA TRP A 287 -16.03 19.26 25.29
C TRP A 287 -16.13 20.36 26.34
N THR A 288 -16.40 19.96 27.56
CA THR A 288 -16.43 20.87 28.71
C THR A 288 -15.24 20.64 29.60
N HIS A 289 -14.73 21.72 30.20
CA HIS A 289 -13.75 21.64 31.27
C HIS A 289 -14.02 22.73 32.30
N ARG A 290 -13.62 22.45 33.53
CA ARG A 290 -13.80 23.37 34.66
C ARG A 290 -12.45 23.98 35.04
N VAL A 291 -12.43 25.30 35.17
CA VAL A 291 -11.29 26.03 35.72
C VAL A 291 -11.78 26.87 36.89
N GLY A 292 -11.36 26.49 38.10
CA GLY A 292 -11.88 27.05 39.33
C GLY A 292 -13.38 26.78 39.49
N ARG A 293 -14.20 27.84 39.51
CA ARG A 293 -15.66 27.76 39.67
C ARG A 293 -16.46 27.92 38.37
N ARG A 294 -15.80 28.06 37.21
CA ARG A 294 -16.48 28.28 35.92
C ARG A 294 -16.26 27.11 34.97
N ASP A 295 -17.32 26.76 34.27
CA ASP A 295 -17.29 25.78 33.19
C ASP A 295 -17.09 26.51 31.84
N CYS A 296 -16.29 25.91 30.97
CA CYS A 296 -16.14 26.31 29.57
C CYS A 296 -16.67 25.18 28.68
N ALA A 297 -17.21 25.53 27.51
CA ALA A 297 -17.64 24.57 26.49
C ALA A 297 -16.94 24.91 25.16
N HIS A 298 -16.38 23.89 24.51
CA HIS A 298 -15.65 24.01 23.26
C HIS A 298 -16.21 23.03 22.24
N GLN A 299 -16.75 23.54 21.15
CA GLN A 299 -17.21 22.71 20.05
C GLN A 299 -16.02 22.39 19.13
N LEU A 300 -15.78 21.10 18.89
CA LEU A 300 -14.71 20.67 17.96
C LEU A 300 -15.32 20.19 16.65
N VAL A 301 -14.57 20.40 15.57
CA VAL A 301 -14.91 19.99 14.22
C VAL A 301 -13.70 19.34 13.55
N ALA A 302 -13.94 18.47 12.57
CA ALA A 302 -12.93 18.01 11.65
C ALA A 302 -13.02 18.83 10.35
N HIS A 303 -11.88 19.32 9.87
CA HIS A 303 -11.80 20.05 8.60
C HIS A 303 -10.49 19.68 7.90
N GLN A 304 -10.56 19.26 6.63
CA GLN A 304 -9.39 18.84 5.84
C GLN A 304 -8.53 17.71 6.49
N GLY A 305 -9.10 16.95 7.43
CA GLY A 305 -8.38 15.93 8.20
C GLY A 305 -7.85 16.39 9.54
N ASP A 306 -7.84 17.69 9.80
CA ASP A 306 -7.39 18.26 11.05
C ASP A 306 -8.55 18.39 12.04
N ILE A 307 -8.24 18.48 13.32
CA ILE A 307 -9.22 18.79 14.37
C ILE A 307 -9.07 20.26 14.74
N CYS A 308 -10.16 21.01 14.68
CA CYS A 308 -10.21 22.44 14.97
C CYS A 308 -11.29 22.75 16.01
N GLN A 309 -11.22 23.93 16.63
CA GLN A 309 -12.37 24.49 17.36
C GLN A 309 -13.31 25.17 16.36
N ALA A 310 -14.62 24.98 16.51
CA ALA A 310 -15.60 25.81 15.82
C ALA A 310 -15.62 27.19 16.48
N VAL A 311 -15.65 28.24 15.66
CA VAL A 311 -15.61 29.63 16.11
C VAL A 311 -16.72 30.38 15.41
N LEU A 312 -17.52 31.12 16.17
CA LEU A 312 -18.44 32.11 15.61
C LEU A 312 -17.69 33.42 15.41
N THR A 313 -17.74 33.95 14.20
CA THR A 313 -17.25 35.31 13.90
C THR A 313 -18.26 36.36 14.37
N ASP A 314 -17.84 37.63 14.39
CA ASP A 314 -18.65 38.74 14.90
C ASP A 314 -19.96 38.97 14.10
N ASP A 315 -20.00 38.50 12.85
CA ASP A 315 -21.18 38.49 11.97
C ASP A 315 -22.09 37.26 12.17
N GLY A 316 -21.77 36.37 13.11
CA GLY A 316 -22.51 35.13 13.37
C GLY A 316 -22.18 33.98 12.42
N THR A 317 -21.21 34.13 11.53
CA THR A 317 -20.78 33.04 10.64
C THR A 317 -19.98 31.98 11.40
N LEU A 318 -20.27 30.69 11.17
CA LEU A 318 -19.52 29.60 11.77
C LEU A 318 -18.26 29.32 10.94
N THR A 319 -17.09 29.58 11.53
CA THR A 319 -15.78 29.22 11.00
C THR A 319 -15.07 28.22 11.92
N HIS A 320 -13.79 27.97 11.68
CA HIS A 320 -12.96 27.13 12.52
C HIS A 320 -11.59 27.76 12.78
N SER A 321 -11.01 27.41 13.94
CA SER A 321 -9.65 27.79 14.30
C SER A 321 -8.62 27.13 13.38
N PRO A 322 -7.35 27.56 13.43
CA PRO A 322 -6.24 26.74 12.97
C PRO A 322 -6.27 25.33 13.61
N PRO A 323 -5.63 24.33 12.97
CA PRO A 323 -5.52 22.97 13.49
C PRO A 323 -4.99 22.92 14.92
N LEU A 324 -5.69 22.16 15.78
CA LEU A 324 -5.23 21.88 17.13
C LEU A 324 -4.04 20.93 17.12
N GLN A 325 -3.11 21.12 18.06
CA GLN A 325 -1.94 20.27 18.18
C GLN A 325 -2.33 18.86 18.66
N ARG A 326 -2.01 17.83 17.86
CA ARG A 326 -2.11 16.43 18.28
C ARG A 326 -1.06 16.15 19.36
N THR A 327 -1.50 15.82 20.57
CA THR A 327 -0.62 15.50 21.69
C THR A 327 -0.33 14.00 21.75
N GLN A 328 -1.36 13.16 21.55
CA GLN A 328 -1.24 11.70 21.67
C GLN A 328 -2.27 10.96 20.82
N VAL A 329 -1.88 9.81 20.29
CA VAL A 329 -2.76 8.80 19.71
C VAL A 329 -2.72 7.59 20.64
N ARG A 330 -3.87 7.27 21.23
CA ARG A 330 -4.07 6.06 22.03
C ARG A 330 -4.75 4.99 21.19
N ARG A 331 -4.31 3.76 21.37
CA ARG A 331 -4.87 2.55 20.77
C ARG A 331 -5.05 1.51 21.88
N HIS A 332 -6.26 1.02 22.05
CA HIS A 332 -6.60 0.04 23.08
C HIS A 332 -7.26 -1.18 22.43
N PRO A 333 -6.82 -2.41 22.74
CA PRO A 333 -7.56 -3.60 22.37
C PRO A 333 -8.83 -3.71 23.22
N ARG A 334 -9.87 -4.31 22.67
CA ARG A 334 -11.12 -4.67 23.35
C ARG A 334 -11.16 -6.18 23.60
N ALA A 335 -12.05 -6.59 24.49
CA ALA A 335 -12.24 -8.00 24.82
C ALA A 335 -12.73 -8.85 23.62
N ASP A 336 -13.40 -8.23 22.64
CA ASP A 336 -13.89 -8.86 21.40
C ASP A 336 -12.81 -8.99 20.31
N GLY A 337 -11.56 -8.62 20.59
CA GLY A 337 -10.45 -8.65 19.63
C GLY A 337 -10.37 -7.44 18.71
N THR A 338 -11.33 -6.50 18.78
CA THR A 338 -11.28 -5.24 18.05
C THR A 338 -10.44 -4.19 18.77
N TRP A 339 -10.22 -3.04 18.13
CA TRP A 339 -9.39 -1.96 18.61
C TRP A 339 -10.16 -0.64 18.67
N ARG A 340 -9.81 0.19 19.64
CA ARG A 340 -10.33 1.56 19.77
C ARG A 340 -9.21 2.56 19.74
N PHE A 341 -9.37 3.58 18.90
CA PHE A 341 -8.50 4.74 18.84
C PHE A 341 -9.11 5.93 19.58
N ASN A 342 -8.25 6.69 20.26
CA ASN A 342 -8.59 8.01 20.79
C ASN A 342 -7.44 8.97 20.50
N LEU A 343 -7.77 10.15 20.02
CA LEU A 343 -6.80 11.14 19.60
C LEU A 343 -6.88 12.33 20.57
N GLY A 344 -5.83 12.52 21.35
CA GLY A 344 -5.64 13.66 22.23
C GLY A 344 -5.25 14.90 21.44
N VAL A 345 -5.98 15.99 21.62
CA VAL A 345 -5.64 17.31 21.08
C VAL A 345 -5.57 18.34 22.20
N SER A 346 -4.60 19.24 22.10
CA SER A 346 -4.52 20.39 22.99
C SER A 346 -5.53 21.45 22.58
N VAL A 347 -6.43 21.80 23.49
CA VAL A 347 -7.46 22.82 23.28
C VAL A 347 -7.05 24.07 24.06
N PRO A 348 -6.59 25.14 23.37
CA PRO A 348 -6.31 26.39 24.03
C PRO A 348 -7.63 27.01 24.52
N CYS A 349 -7.66 27.39 25.79
CA CYS A 349 -8.77 28.09 26.40
C CYS A 349 -8.22 29.24 27.25
N ARG A 350 -8.91 30.39 27.23
CA ARG A 350 -8.52 31.58 28.03
C ARG A 350 -8.40 31.29 29.52
N ARG A 351 -9.05 30.23 30.00
CA ARG A 351 -9.03 29.83 31.41
C ARG A 351 -8.00 28.75 31.72
N GLY A 352 -7.30 28.21 30.72
CA GLY A 352 -6.31 27.15 30.89
C GLY A 352 -6.46 26.10 29.81
N GLU A 353 -5.33 25.66 29.27
CA GLU A 353 -5.28 24.61 28.26
C GLU A 353 -5.72 23.26 28.85
N PHE A 354 -6.40 22.44 28.04
CA PHE A 354 -6.75 21.08 28.40
C PHE A 354 -6.63 20.14 27.20
N THR A 355 -6.55 18.83 27.45
CA THR A 355 -6.55 17.82 26.38
C THR A 355 -7.96 17.29 26.15
N ALA A 356 -8.47 17.45 24.92
CA ALA A 356 -9.68 16.78 24.48
C ALA A 356 -9.35 15.45 23.81
N TRP A 357 -10.07 14.39 24.18
CA TRP A 357 -9.96 13.07 23.57
C TRP A 357 -11.05 12.86 22.54
N VAL A 358 -10.65 12.73 21.27
CA VAL A 358 -11.55 12.55 20.14
C VAL A 358 -11.47 11.12 19.60
N ASN A 359 -12.60 10.43 19.54
CA ASN A 359 -12.69 9.13 18.88
C ASN A 359 -12.87 9.32 17.35
N PRO A 360 -12.02 8.72 16.48
CA PRO A 360 -12.16 8.82 15.02
C PRO A 360 -13.08 7.76 14.40
N HIS A 361 -13.50 6.74 15.15
CA HIS A 361 -14.43 5.70 14.68
C HIS A 361 -15.81 6.31 14.37
N PRO A 362 -16.62 5.67 13.50
CA PRO A 362 -17.97 6.12 13.21
C PRO A 362 -18.84 6.18 14.47
N ARG A 363 -19.86 7.03 14.41
CA ARG A 363 -20.97 7.04 15.38
C ARG A 363 -22.16 6.26 14.83
N PRO A 364 -23.14 5.87 15.66
CA PRO A 364 -24.34 5.17 15.21
C PRO A 364 -25.11 5.91 14.10
N ASP A 365 -25.04 7.24 14.08
CA ASP A 365 -25.69 8.13 13.11
C ASP A 365 -24.81 8.50 11.90
N ASP A 366 -23.57 8.00 11.84
CA ASP A 366 -22.59 8.39 10.84
C ASP A 366 -22.69 7.52 9.57
N HIS A 367 -23.45 8.00 8.58
CA HIS A 367 -23.57 7.31 7.29
C HIS A 367 -22.19 7.15 6.61
N ASN A 368 -21.86 5.92 6.21
CA ASN A 368 -20.60 5.54 5.54
C ASN A 368 -19.31 5.85 6.34
N ALA A 369 -19.41 5.97 7.66
CA ALA A 369 -18.30 6.32 8.53
C ALA A 369 -17.57 7.60 8.09
N GLY A 370 -18.36 8.62 7.72
CA GLY A 370 -17.85 9.90 7.23
C GLY A 370 -16.86 10.54 8.20
N ARG A 371 -17.04 10.38 9.51
CA ARG A 371 -16.10 10.86 10.53
C ARG A 371 -14.71 10.25 10.38
N THR A 372 -14.61 8.96 10.10
CA THR A 372 -13.32 8.26 9.99
C THR A 372 -12.54 8.71 8.75
N ASP A 373 -13.24 8.99 7.66
CA ASP A 373 -12.63 9.53 6.42
C ASP A 373 -12.12 10.96 6.59
N GLN A 374 -12.72 11.73 7.50
CA GLN A 374 -12.49 13.17 7.63
C GLN A 374 -11.54 13.55 8.77
N ILE A 375 -11.03 12.57 9.55
CA ILE A 375 -10.06 12.80 10.62
C ILE A 375 -8.78 12.02 10.35
N ARG A 376 -7.66 12.72 10.26
CA ARG A 376 -6.34 12.08 10.22
C ARG A 376 -5.90 11.69 11.63
N CYS A 377 -5.50 10.43 11.78
CA CYS A 377 -4.86 9.98 13.01
C CYS A 377 -3.50 10.68 13.22
N ILE A 378 -2.75 10.87 12.15
CA ILE A 378 -1.43 11.53 12.15
C ILE A 378 -1.57 12.92 11.50
N PRO A 379 -1.17 14.01 12.19
CA PRO A 379 -1.25 15.35 11.63
C PRO A 379 -0.28 15.54 10.46
N VAL A 380 -0.60 16.50 9.59
CA VAL A 380 0.31 16.95 8.54
C VAL A 380 1.52 17.64 9.19
N ALA A 381 2.73 17.31 8.75
CA ALA A 381 3.95 17.93 9.29
C ALA A 381 3.94 19.45 9.06
N ALA A 382 4.36 20.22 10.07
CA ALA A 382 4.56 21.66 9.93
C ALA A 382 5.54 21.94 8.78
N GLY A 383 5.12 22.73 7.79
CA GLY A 383 5.94 23.10 6.63
C GLY A 383 5.72 22.30 5.34
N SER A 384 4.94 21.20 5.34
CA SER A 384 4.55 20.58 4.07
C SER A 384 3.46 21.44 3.40
N GLN A 385 3.70 21.90 2.17
CA GLN A 385 2.70 22.63 1.38
C GLN A 385 1.42 21.79 1.26
N ARG A 386 0.32 22.33 1.79
CA ARG A 386 -1.00 21.74 1.66
C ARG A 386 -1.45 21.91 0.21
N PRO A 387 -1.88 20.85 -0.49
CA PRO A 387 -2.48 21.03 -1.80
C PRO A 387 -3.77 21.86 -1.65
N GLY A 388 -3.76 23.08 -2.20
CA GLY A 388 -4.91 23.99 -2.24
C GLY A 388 -4.93 25.12 -1.20
N SER A 389 -3.88 25.32 -0.40
CA SER A 389 -3.80 26.56 0.41
C SER A 389 -3.44 27.74 -0.49
N PRO A 390 -4.22 28.83 -0.54
CA PRO A 390 -3.81 30.04 -1.24
C PRO A 390 -2.50 30.54 -0.63
N THR A 391 -1.54 30.83 -1.50
CA THR A 391 -0.28 31.45 -1.11
C THR A 391 -0.58 32.81 -0.51
N ILE A 392 -0.62 32.94 0.82
CA ILE A 392 -0.54 34.25 1.45
C ILE A 392 0.91 34.71 1.24
N ARG A 393 1.13 35.42 0.12
CA ARG A 393 2.34 36.21 -0.05
C ARG A 393 2.25 37.33 0.98
N VAL A 394 2.92 37.17 2.11
CA VAL A 394 3.28 38.31 2.95
C VAL A 394 4.20 39.16 2.08
N PRO A 395 3.82 40.40 1.70
CA PRO A 395 4.72 41.26 0.96
C PRO A 395 5.99 41.47 1.79
N PRO A 396 7.18 41.44 1.18
CA PRO A 396 8.41 41.72 1.91
C PRO A 396 8.32 43.11 2.53
N PRO A 397 8.89 43.32 3.74
CA PRO A 397 8.94 44.65 4.34
C PRO A 397 9.60 45.61 3.37
N THR A 398 8.89 46.68 3.02
CA THR A 398 9.41 47.80 2.24
C THR A 398 10.56 48.42 3.02
N LEU A 399 11.79 48.14 2.58
CA LEU A 399 12.97 48.84 3.07
C LEU A 399 12.88 50.31 2.62
N PRO A 400 13.18 51.29 3.51
CA PRO A 400 13.16 52.69 3.15
C PRO A 400 14.23 53.00 2.09
N VAL A 401 13.81 53.66 1.02
CA VAL A 401 14.68 54.11 -0.06
C VAL A 401 15.66 55.16 0.49
N SER A 402 16.95 54.83 0.49
CA SER A 402 18.02 55.79 0.80
C SER A 402 18.13 56.81 -0.32
N VAL A 403 17.87 58.08 0.00
CA VAL A 403 18.19 59.23 -0.85
C VAL A 403 19.71 59.31 -0.99
N ARG A 404 20.23 59.11 -2.21
CA ARG A 404 21.64 59.40 -2.52
C ARG A 404 21.81 60.90 -2.74
N SER A 405 22.59 61.54 -1.88
CA SER A 405 23.12 62.89 -2.12
C SER A 405 24.19 62.86 -3.20
N SER A 406 24.11 63.79 -4.13
CA SER A 406 25.14 64.15 -5.10
C SER A 406 26.40 64.69 -4.42
N ARG A 407 27.56 64.18 -4.83
CA ARG A 407 28.78 64.94 -5.16
C ARG A 407 29.60 64.14 -6.15
#